data_AF-A0A1U9MBB8-F1
#
_entry.id   AF-A0A1U9MBB8-F1
#
_cell.length_a   1.000
_cell.length_b   1.000
_cell.length_c   1.000
_cell.angle_alpha   90.00
_cell.angle_beta   90.00
_cell.angle_gamma   90.00
#
_symmetry.space_group_name_H-M   'P 1'
#
loop_
_entity.id
_entity.type
_entity.pdbx_description
1 polymer ?
#
loop_
_entity_poly.entity_id
_entity_poly.type
_entity_poly.pdbx_seq_one_letter_code
_entity_poly.pdbx_strand_id
1 'polypeptide(L)'
;MRVNEVDILIVPGYQGSGPDHWQTRWEQKLSTAHRVEQAEWSKPVREDWTRELIKEVEAAQKPVVIVAHSLGVPTSILSVPFLVKKCGVLFSLLHLTWQIPIFVQSTL
;
A
#
# COMPACT_ATOMS: atom_id res chain seq x y z
N MET A 1 -0.39 -4.11 19.86
CA MET A 1 0.15 -2.88 19.25
C MET A 1 -0.97 -1.86 19.14
N ARG A 2 -0.73 -0.64 19.62
CA ARG A 2 -1.63 0.50 19.44
C ARG A 2 -1.16 1.33 18.24
N VAL A 3 -2.08 2.08 17.62
CA VAL A 3 -1.79 2.93 16.45
C VAL A 3 -0.62 3.88 16.70
N ASN A 4 -0.55 4.49 17.89
CA ASN A 4 0.50 5.44 18.24
C ASN A 4 1.90 4.80 18.47
N GLU A 5 1.98 3.46 18.53
CA GLU A 5 3.22 2.70 18.74
C GLU A 5 3.86 2.23 17.42
N VAL A 6 3.23 2.51 16.27
CA VAL A 6 3.71 2.10 14.95
C VAL A 6 3.72 3.29 13.99
N ASP A 7 4.60 3.22 12.99
CA ASP A 7 4.58 4.12 11.84
C ASP A 7 3.78 3.45 10.72
N ILE A 8 2.72 4.11 10.24
CA ILE A 8 1.79 3.54 9.26
C ILE A 8 2.10 4.13 7.89
N LEU A 9 2.73 3.34 7.03
CA LEU A 9 3.07 3.75 5.68
C LEU A 9 1.95 3.38 4.72
N ILE A 10 1.20 4.39 4.27
CA ILE A 10 0.13 4.21 3.29
C ILE A 10 0.75 4.18 1.89
N VAL A 11 0.53 3.10 1.15
CA VAL A 11 1.07 2.90 -0.21
C VAL A 11 -0.11 2.81 -1.19
N PRO A 12 -0.49 3.92 -1.84
CA PRO A 12 -1.57 3.93 -2.81
C PRO A 12 -1.25 3.15 -4.09
N GLY A 13 -2.27 3.00 -4.92
CA GLY A 13 -2.13 2.47 -6.28
C GLY A 13 -1.79 3.55 -7.31
N TYR A 14 -1.97 3.20 -8.58
CA TYR A 14 -1.86 4.12 -9.73
C TYR A 14 -2.65 5.41 -9.48
N GLN A 15 -2.06 6.57 -9.81
CA GLN A 15 -2.64 7.91 -9.57
C GLN A 15 -2.92 8.28 -8.10
N GLY A 16 -2.45 7.49 -7.14
CA GLY A 16 -2.56 7.82 -5.72
C GLY A 16 -3.93 7.48 -5.12
N SER A 17 -4.26 8.17 -4.03
CA SER A 17 -5.56 8.09 -3.35
C SER A 17 -6.19 9.47 -3.30
N GLY A 18 -7.31 9.65 -4.01
CA GLY A 18 -8.05 10.91 -4.02
C GLY A 18 -8.70 11.25 -2.67
N PRO A 19 -9.30 12.45 -2.52
CA PRO A 19 -9.84 12.94 -1.25
C PRO A 19 -10.85 12.00 -0.57
N ASP A 20 -11.70 11.34 -1.36
CA ASP A 20 -12.74 10.44 -0.84
C ASP A 20 -12.27 9.02 -0.57
N HIS A 21 -11.04 8.69 -0.97
CA HIS A 21 -10.49 7.35 -0.82
C HIS A 21 -10.25 7.03 0.67
N TRP A 22 -10.49 5.79 1.07
CA TRP A 22 -10.36 5.38 2.47
C TRP A 22 -8.93 5.54 3.00
N GLN A 23 -7.90 5.37 2.15
CA GLN A 23 -6.51 5.63 2.52
C GLN A 23 -6.32 7.09 2.94
N THR A 24 -6.88 8.04 2.20
CA THR A 24 -6.85 9.48 2.54
C THR A 24 -7.57 9.76 3.87
N ARG A 25 -8.71 9.10 4.12
CA ARG A 25 -9.42 9.23 5.40
C ARG A 25 -8.62 8.68 6.58
N TRP A 26 -7.84 7.63 6.37
CA TRP A 26 -6.98 7.05 7.41
C TRP A 26 -5.76 7.93 7.68
N GLU A 27 -5.12 8.42 6.62
CA GLU A 27 -4.04 9.40 6.68
C GLU A 27 -4.43 10.62 7.54
N GLN A 28 -5.64 11.13 7.38
CA GLN A 28 -6.14 12.26 8.17
C GLN A 28 -6.49 11.93 9.63
N LYS A 29 -6.83 10.67 9.95
CA LYS A 29 -7.36 10.26 11.26
C LYS A 29 -6.34 9.60 12.16
N LEU A 30 -5.31 8.99 11.60
CA LEU A 30 -4.31 8.22 12.34
C LEU A 30 -3.04 9.08 12.47
N SER A 31 -2.69 9.47 13.69
CA SER A 31 -1.62 10.44 13.96
C SER A 31 -0.21 10.01 13.50
N THR A 32 -0.03 8.72 13.21
CA THR A 32 1.25 8.14 12.77
C THR A 32 1.19 7.62 11.34
N ALA A 33 0.08 7.88 10.63
CA ALA A 33 -0.06 7.49 9.24
C ALA A 33 0.35 8.61 8.30
N HIS A 34 1.13 8.25 7.28
CA HIS A 34 1.43 9.13 6.17
C HIS A 34 1.55 8.35 4.87
N ARG A 35 1.33 9.05 3.76
CA ARG A 35 1.49 8.51 2.43
C ARG A 35 2.96 8.40 2.05
N VAL A 36 3.33 7.25 1.51
CA VAL A 36 4.59 7.09 0.78
C VAL A 36 4.43 7.81 -0.54
N GLU A 37 5.07 8.96 -0.67
CA GLU A 37 5.14 9.69 -1.93
C GLU A 37 5.94 8.90 -2.97
N GLN A 38 5.48 8.95 -4.21
CA GLN A 38 6.08 8.21 -5.32
C GLN A 38 6.66 9.18 -6.33
N ALA A 39 7.75 8.78 -6.98
CA ALA A 39 8.47 9.64 -7.92
C ALA A 39 7.59 10.16 -9.07
N GLU A 40 6.72 9.31 -9.62
CA GLU A 40 5.75 9.67 -10.66
C GLU A 40 4.49 8.78 -10.55
N TRP A 41 3.35 9.42 -10.34
CA TRP A 41 2.07 8.76 -10.05
C TRP A 41 1.37 8.23 -11.32
N SER A 42 1.57 8.90 -12.45
CA SER A 42 0.90 8.62 -13.74
C SER A 42 1.69 7.70 -14.67
N LYS A 43 2.97 7.46 -14.36
CA LYS A 43 3.89 6.55 -15.07
C LYS A 43 4.72 5.76 -14.05
N PRO A 44 4.12 4.76 -13.38
CA PRO A 44 4.80 4.01 -12.35
C PRO A 44 5.96 3.20 -12.92
N VAL A 45 7.14 3.39 -12.32
CA VAL A 45 8.34 2.60 -12.59
C VAL A 45 8.62 1.78 -11.34
N ARG A 46 8.74 0.46 -11.52
CA ARG A 46 8.89 -0.50 -10.42
C ARG A 46 10.03 -0.11 -9.49
N GLU A 47 11.20 0.16 -10.05
CA GLU A 47 12.44 0.43 -9.31
C GLU A 47 12.36 1.75 -8.53
N ASP A 48 11.69 2.76 -9.07
CA ASP A 48 11.51 4.03 -8.38
C ASP A 48 10.54 3.87 -7.22
N TRP A 49 9.42 3.19 -7.44
CA TRP A 49 8.40 3.01 -6.42
C TRP A 49 8.84 2.12 -5.26
N THR A 50 9.57 1.04 -5.55
CA THR A 50 10.16 0.22 -4.49
C THR A 50 11.20 1.00 -3.69
N ARG A 51 11.98 1.88 -4.35
CA ARG A 51 13.01 2.68 -3.69
C ARG A 51 12.43 3.70 -2.72
N GLU A 52 11.38 4.42 -3.11
CA GLU A 52 10.73 5.36 -2.20
C GLU A 52 10.11 4.64 -0.99
N LEU A 53 9.49 3.47 -1.19
CA LEU A 53 8.98 2.68 -0.06
C LEU A 53 10.11 2.21 0.88
N ILE A 54 11.21 1.68 0.33
CA ILE A 54 12.37 1.23 1.13
C ILE A 54 12.90 2.40 1.98
N LYS A 55 13.07 3.57 1.36
CA LYS A 55 13.54 4.79 2.04
C LYS A 55 12.63 5.20 3.20
N GLU A 56 11.31 5.18 3.01
CA GLU A 56 10.35 5.49 4.08
C GLU A 56 10.39 4.46 5.22
N VAL A 57 10.53 3.17 4.91
CA VAL A 57 10.71 2.12 5.92
C VAL A 57 12.02 2.31 6.71
N GLU A 58 13.10 2.68 6.03
CA GLU A 58 14.39 2.96 6.64
C GLU A 58 14.35 4.19 7.55
N ALA A 59 13.61 5.24 7.16
CA ALA A 59 13.42 6.45 7.94
C ALA A 59 12.51 6.29 9.15
N ALA A 60 11.59 5.31 9.14
CA ALA A 60 10.65 5.07 10.23
C ALA A 60 11.35 4.80 11.58
N GLN A 61 10.86 5.43 12.65
CA GLN A 61 11.47 5.31 13.99
C GLN A 61 10.78 4.24 14.84
N LYS A 62 9.57 3.84 14.47
CA LYS A 62 8.78 2.81 15.14
C LYS A 62 8.66 1.57 14.26
N PRO A 63 8.17 0.44 14.80
CA PRO A 63 7.79 -0.69 13.97
C PRO A 63 6.82 -0.25 12.87
N VAL A 64 7.07 -0.72 11.65
CA VAL A 64 6.34 -0.26 10.47
C VAL A 64 5.16 -1.17 10.17
N VAL A 65 4.02 -0.55 9.87
CA VAL A 65 2.86 -1.19 9.25
C VAL A 65 2.66 -0.59 7.87
N ILE A 66 2.81 -1.41 6.83
CA ILE A 66 2.56 -0.99 5.45
C ILE A 66 1.08 -1.24 5.13
N VAL A 67 0.37 -0.22 4.63
CA VAL A 67 -1.05 -0.28 4.22
C VAL A 67 -1.13 -0.02 2.72
N ALA A 68 -1.10 -1.09 1.91
CA ALA A 68 -1.05 -0.96 0.47
C ALA A 68 -2.36 -1.27 -0.25
N HIS A 69 -2.59 -0.60 -1.38
CA HIS A 69 -3.78 -0.77 -2.21
C HIS A 69 -3.42 -0.86 -3.71
N SER A 70 -4.08 -1.76 -4.44
CA SER A 70 -3.91 -1.90 -5.91
C SER A 70 -2.42 -2.02 -6.27
N LEU A 71 -1.87 -1.14 -7.14
CA LEU A 71 -0.45 -1.13 -7.52
C LEU A 71 0.52 -0.96 -6.33
N GLY A 72 0.07 -0.39 -5.21
CA GLY A 72 0.87 -0.33 -3.99
C GLY A 72 1.21 -1.72 -3.43
N VAL A 73 0.34 -2.72 -3.65
CA VAL A 73 0.53 -4.10 -3.15
C VAL A 73 1.77 -4.77 -3.76
N PRO A 74 1.91 -4.88 -5.10
CA PRO A 74 3.14 -5.43 -5.68
C PRO A 74 4.36 -4.57 -5.33
N THR A 75 4.25 -3.24 -5.26
CA THR A 75 5.35 -2.37 -4.79
C THR A 75 5.84 -2.79 -3.40
N SER A 76 4.93 -3.03 -2.46
CA SER A 76 5.29 -3.49 -1.12
C SER A 76 5.92 -4.88 -1.11
N ILE A 77 5.34 -5.84 -1.83
CA ILE A 77 5.86 -7.21 -1.89
C ILE A 77 7.26 -7.23 -2.52
N LEU A 78 7.46 -6.52 -3.61
CA LEU A 78 8.74 -6.46 -4.32
C LEU A 78 9.83 -5.75 -3.52
N SER A 79 9.46 -4.91 -2.55
CA SER A 79 10.41 -4.24 -1.66
C SER A 79 10.91 -5.16 -0.53
N VAL A 80 10.14 -6.20 -0.15
CA VAL A 80 10.44 -7.08 1.01
C VAL A 80 11.88 -7.59 1.04
N PRO A 81 12.48 -8.09 -0.06
CA PRO A 81 13.86 -8.61 -0.03
C PRO A 81 14.92 -7.57 0.38
N PHE A 82 14.59 -6.28 0.29
CA PHE A 82 15.51 -5.16 0.56
C PHE A 82 15.23 -4.48 1.90
N LEU A 83 14.18 -4.87 2.62
CA LEU A 83 13.84 -4.25 3.91
C LEU A 83 14.77 -4.76 5.01
N VAL A 84 15.50 -3.83 5.63
CA VAL A 84 16.37 -4.12 6.78
C VAL A 84 15.60 -4.22 8.10
N LYS A 85 14.34 -3.78 8.15
CA LYS A 85 13.45 -3.85 9.31
C LYS A 85 12.30 -4.83 9.07
N LYS A 86 11.91 -5.55 10.12
CA LYS A 86 10.67 -6.34 10.11
C LYS A 86 9.47 -5.40 10.05
N CYS A 87 8.59 -5.63 9.07
CA CYS A 87 7.38 -4.85 8.86
C CYS A 87 6.15 -5.76 8.94
N GLY A 88 5.08 -5.28 9.55
CA GLY A 88 3.75 -5.85 9.34
C GLY A 88 3.16 -5.29 8.06
N VAL A 89 2.42 -6.08 7.29
CA VAL A 89 1.80 -5.59 6.06
C VAL A 89 0.33 -5.95 5.97
N LEU A 90 -0.49 -4.93 5.69
CA LEU A 90 -1.91 -5.01 5.41
C LEU A 90 -2.16 -4.58 3.97
N PHE A 91 -2.93 -5.37 3.25
CA PHE A 91 -3.23 -5.14 1.84
C PHE A 91 -4.72 -5.15 1.58
N SER A 92 -5.18 -4.23 0.73
CA SER A 92 -6.48 -4.32 0.09
C SER A 92 -6.27 -4.49 -1.41
N LEU A 93 -6.65 -5.66 -1.91
CA LEU A 93 -6.83 -5.87 -3.35
C LEU A 93 -8.22 -5.33 -3.73
N LEU A 94 -8.31 -4.75 -4.93
CA LEU A 94 -9.53 -4.21 -5.53
C LEU A 94 -10.79 -4.99 -5.10
N HIS A 95 -11.83 -4.27 -4.65
CA HIS A 95 -13.18 -4.75 -4.90
C HIS A 95 -13.37 -4.71 -6.43
N LEU A 96 -13.21 -5.84 -7.11
CA LEU A 96 -13.70 -6.00 -8.47
C LEU A 96 -15.24 -6.02 -8.43
N THR A 97 -15.89 -4.88 -8.26
CA THR A 97 -17.32 -4.75 -8.55
C THR A 97 -17.49 -4.49 -10.05
N TRP A 98 -17.31 -5.53 -10.86
CA TRP A 98 -17.85 -5.60 -12.21
C TRP A 98 -18.55 -6.94 -12.36
N GLN A 99 -19.81 -6.89 -12.79
CA GLN A 99 -20.71 -8.00 -13.05
C GLN A 99 -20.11 -9.00 -14.05
N ILE A 100 -19.32 -9.98 -13.58
CA ILE A 100 -18.97 -11.15 -14.38
C ILE A 100 -19.95 -12.27 -14.01
N PRO A 101 -20.93 -12.63 -14.86
CA PRO A 101 -21.77 -13.78 -14.60
C PRO A 101 -20.88 -15.03 -14.61
N ILE A 102 -20.84 -15.73 -13.48
CA ILE A 102 -20.17 -17.01 -13.36
C ILE A 102 -20.98 -18.01 -14.17
N PHE A 103 -20.54 -18.34 -15.38
CA PHE A 103 -20.96 -19.57 -16.04
C PHE A 103 -20.20 -20.72 -15.40
N VAL A 104 -20.88 -21.47 -14.52
CA VAL A 104 -20.41 -22.79 -14.12
C VAL A 104 -20.76 -23.73 -15.27
N GLN A 105 -19.77 -24.08 -16.09
CA GLN A 105 -19.88 -25.27 -16.93
C GLN A 105 -19.79 -26.50 -16.02
N SER A 106 -20.94 -27.10 -15.74
CA SER A 106 -21.04 -28.45 -15.20
C SER A 106 -20.73 -29.43 -16.33
N THR A 107 -19.53 -29.98 -16.36
CA THR A 107 -19.29 -31.25 -17.06
C THR A 107 -19.73 -32.39 -16.15
N LEU A 108 -20.79 -33.07 -16.56
CA LEU A 108 -21.04 -34.48 -16.25
C LEU A 108 -20.07 -35.34 -17.06
#